data_AF-A0A9D7JSC3-F1
#
_entry.id   AF-A0A9D7JSC3-F1
#
_cell.length_a   1.000
_cell.length_b   1.000
_cell.length_c   1.000
_cell.angle_alpha   90.00
_cell.angle_beta   90.00
_cell.angle_gamma   90.00
#
_symmetry.space_group_name_H-M   'P 1'
#
loop_
_entity.id
_entity.type
_entity.pdbx_description
1 polymer ?
#
loop_
_entity_poly.entity_id
_entity_poly.type
_entity_poly.pdbx_seq_one_letter_code
_entity_poly.pdbx_strand_id
1 'polypeptide(L)'
;MFSFITIAGNMDMAVKENVLYADNAIDMLAIDISDVTAPKLLKRLNAVFNRSYGWSANVDNQPILIGYSRTNVTQVLDCNQQGFGQNSFPGGGGVFWFSADVAAQSSIKTPGSSGASGASVGVAGSFSRFGIVDPYLYAIDQSDLHVIYIDDAKNPKEGKSVSVAWNVETLFPYKDKLFIGAQSGMYIMDNKTQKHLLC
;
A
#
# COMPACT_ATOMS: atom_id res chain seq x y z
N MET A 1 27.50 10.60 4.28
CA MET A 1 26.70 10.47 5.51
C MET A 1 25.33 9.94 5.09
N PHE A 2 24.82 8.91 5.75
CA PHE A 2 23.50 8.35 5.45
C PHE A 2 22.60 8.59 6.67
N SER A 3 21.35 8.98 6.41
CA SER A 3 20.32 9.23 7.43
C SER A 3 19.15 8.29 7.17
N PHE A 4 18.44 7.92 8.23
CA PHE A 4 17.27 7.05 8.15
C PHE A 4 16.06 7.78 8.69
N ILE A 5 14.93 7.67 7.99
CA ILE A 5 13.62 8.10 8.45
C ILE A 5 12.76 6.85 8.66
N THR A 6 12.15 6.75 9.84
CA THR A 6 11.22 5.66 10.13
C THR A 6 9.80 6.13 9.88
N ILE A 7 9.13 5.49 8.92
CA ILE A 7 7.71 5.71 8.63
C ILE A 7 6.99 4.39 8.90
N ALA A 8 6.24 4.34 10.00
CA ALA A 8 5.53 3.13 10.40
C ALA A 8 4.48 2.74 9.34
N GLY A 9 4.40 1.46 8.99
CA GLY A 9 3.43 0.98 8.00
C GLY A 9 3.63 1.54 6.58
N ASN A 10 4.82 2.06 6.27
CA ASN A 10 5.14 2.46 4.90
C ASN A 10 5.36 1.22 4.03
N MET A 11 4.69 1.15 2.89
CA MET A 11 4.89 0.16 1.84
C MET A 11 5.38 0.81 0.55
N ASP A 12 4.85 1.98 0.18
CA ASP A 12 5.15 2.65 -1.08
C ASP A 12 5.62 4.09 -0.88
N MET A 13 6.43 4.56 -1.83
CA MET A 13 6.93 5.92 -1.82
C MET A 13 7.16 6.44 -3.23
N ALA A 14 7.06 7.76 -3.39
CA ALA A 14 7.42 8.47 -4.59
C ALA A 14 8.07 9.81 -4.23
N VAL A 15 8.95 10.31 -5.08
CA VAL A 15 9.63 11.60 -4.86
C VAL A 15 9.36 12.51 -6.05
N LYS A 16 8.95 13.75 -5.75
CA LYS A 16 8.92 14.85 -6.72
C LYS A 16 9.68 16.02 -6.12
N GLU A 17 10.67 16.52 -6.86
CA GLU A 17 11.57 17.58 -6.39
C GLU A 17 12.20 17.22 -5.03
N ASN A 18 11.91 17.99 -3.99
CA ASN A 18 12.38 17.76 -2.63
C ASN A 18 11.27 17.26 -1.70
N VAL A 19 10.19 16.69 -2.23
CA VAL A 19 9.10 16.14 -1.44
C VAL A 19 9.01 14.63 -1.63
N LEU A 20 9.17 13.90 -0.52
CA LEU A 20 8.88 12.48 -0.41
C LEU A 20 7.39 12.31 -0.08
N TYR A 21 6.68 11.64 -0.95
CA TYR A 21 5.36 11.11 -0.68
C TYR A 21 5.48 9.66 -0.25
N ALA A 22 4.86 9.32 0.86
CA ALA A 22 4.97 8.02 1.49
C ALA A 22 3.63 7.66 2.12
N ASP A 23 3.28 6.39 2.10
CA ASP A 23 2.17 5.90 2.91
C ASP A 23 2.58 5.77 4.39
N ASN A 24 1.59 5.96 5.27
CA ASN A 24 1.72 5.73 6.69
C ASN A 24 0.47 4.96 7.14
N ALA A 25 0.52 3.64 6.97
CA ALA A 25 -0.65 2.78 7.03
C ALA A 25 -1.73 3.23 6.02
N ILE A 26 -2.84 3.81 6.49
CA ILE A 26 -3.93 4.29 5.64
C ILE A 26 -3.77 5.76 5.21
N ASP A 27 -2.81 6.47 5.80
CA ASP A 27 -2.57 7.89 5.53
C ASP A 27 -1.54 8.06 4.42
N MET A 28 -1.53 9.24 3.81
CA MET A 28 -0.45 9.68 2.93
C MET A 28 0.29 10.84 3.58
N LEU A 29 1.62 10.75 3.63
CA LEU A 29 2.52 11.79 4.11
C LEU A 29 3.19 12.50 2.94
N ALA A 30 3.40 13.80 3.09
CA ALA A 30 4.30 14.61 2.27
C ALA A 30 5.39 15.18 3.18
N ILE A 31 6.64 14.86 2.86
CA ILE A 31 7.80 15.14 3.72
C ILE A 31 8.83 15.90 2.90
N ASP A 32 9.21 17.09 3.37
CA ASP A 32 10.34 17.85 2.82
C ASP A 32 11.64 17.11 3.11
N ILE A 33 12.38 16.78 2.06
CA ILE A 33 13.68 16.13 2.09
C ILE A 33 14.78 17.02 1.47
N SER A 34 14.55 18.34 1.34
CA SER A 34 15.59 19.30 0.92
C SER A 34 16.85 19.20 1.78
N ASP A 35 16.70 18.90 3.07
CA ASP A 35 17.78 18.45 3.95
C ASP A 35 17.49 17.01 4.41
N VAL A 36 18.21 16.06 3.83
CA VAL A 36 18.06 14.62 4.12
C VAL A 36 18.46 14.25 5.56
N THR A 37 19.15 15.14 6.27
CA THR A 37 19.50 14.94 7.69
C THR A 37 18.43 15.48 8.64
N ALA A 38 17.56 16.36 8.15
CA ALA A 38 16.48 17.00 8.91
C ALA A 38 15.16 17.04 8.12
N PRO A 39 14.59 15.89 7.75
CA PRO A 39 13.33 15.84 7.00
C PRO A 39 12.17 16.44 7.82
N LYS A 40 11.25 17.14 7.15
CA LYS A 40 10.13 17.84 7.80
C LYS A 40 8.80 17.38 7.23
N LEU A 41 7.89 16.95 8.09
CA LEU A 41 6.51 16.66 7.67
C LEU A 41 5.84 17.96 7.21
N LEU A 42 5.42 18.01 5.95
CA LEU A 42 4.72 19.13 5.35
C LEU A 42 3.20 18.96 5.51
N LYS A 43 2.71 17.77 5.13
CA LYS A 43 1.27 17.48 5.16
C LYS A 43 1.01 15.99 5.40
N ARG A 44 -0.11 15.72 6.05
CA ARG A 44 -0.72 14.40 6.17
C ARG A 44 -2.13 14.46 5.58
N LEU A 45 -2.44 13.55 4.67
CA LEU A 45 -3.80 13.29 4.21
C LEU A 45 -4.26 12.02 4.93
N ASN A 46 -5.33 12.13 5.72
CA ASN A 46 -5.79 11.03 6.55
C ASN A 46 -6.67 10.08 5.75
N ALA A 47 -6.54 8.77 5.99
CA ALA A 47 -7.42 7.74 5.44
C ALA A 47 -7.57 7.72 3.90
N VAL A 48 -6.52 8.14 3.17
CA VAL A 48 -6.48 8.08 1.70
C VAL A 48 -6.59 6.62 1.24
N PHE A 49 -5.91 5.69 1.92
CA PHE A 49 -5.81 4.27 1.55
C PHE A 49 -6.67 3.38 2.44
N ASN A 50 -7.94 3.72 2.62
CA ASN A 50 -8.82 3.07 3.59
C ASN A 50 -9.15 1.59 3.26
N ARG A 51 -8.89 1.10 2.05
CA ARG A 51 -9.04 -0.33 1.69
C ARG A 51 -7.73 -1.11 1.69
N SER A 52 -6.59 -0.52 2.04
CA SER A 52 -5.29 -1.22 2.09
C SER A 52 -5.25 -2.41 3.06
N TYR A 53 -6.17 -2.47 4.04
CA TYR A 53 -6.21 -3.51 5.08
C TYR A 53 -7.52 -4.30 5.10
N GLY A 54 -8.27 -4.35 3.98
CA GLY A 54 -9.49 -5.14 3.85
C GLY A 54 -10.79 -4.32 3.80
N TRP A 55 -11.93 -5.01 3.87
CA TRP A 55 -13.26 -4.43 3.69
C TRP A 55 -13.59 -3.43 4.79
N SER A 56 -13.36 -2.14 4.50
CA SER A 56 -13.71 -1.00 5.36
C SER A 56 -13.26 -1.19 6.80
N ALA A 57 -11.97 -0.98 7.06
CA ALA A 57 -11.59 -0.59 8.41
C ALA A 57 -12.40 0.68 8.73
N ASN A 58 -13.35 0.59 9.65
CA ASN A 58 -14.03 1.77 10.20
C ASN A 58 -12.97 2.55 10.98
N VAL A 59 -12.20 3.35 10.26
CA VAL A 59 -10.97 4.00 10.70
C VAL A 59 -11.20 5.09 11.73
N ASP A 60 -12.45 5.52 11.88
CA ASP A 60 -12.82 6.51 12.90
C ASP A 60 -12.73 5.97 14.33
N ASN A 61 -12.73 4.65 14.54
CA ASN A 61 -12.72 4.10 15.90
C ASN A 61 -12.14 2.68 16.06
N GLN A 62 -11.49 2.11 15.05
CA GLN A 62 -10.86 0.78 15.14
C GLN A 62 -9.33 0.90 15.06
N PRO A 63 -8.58 0.37 16.04
CA PRO A 63 -7.12 0.36 15.98
C PRO A 63 -6.65 -0.51 14.80
N ILE A 64 -5.76 0.03 13.98
CA ILE A 64 -5.13 -0.73 12.89
C ILE A 64 -4.11 -1.69 13.52
N LEU A 65 -4.20 -2.97 13.15
CA LEU A 65 -3.21 -3.97 13.54
C LEU A 65 -1.87 -3.70 12.83
N ILE A 66 -0.93 -3.08 13.53
CA ILE A 66 0.41 -2.73 13.00
C ILE A 66 1.45 -3.85 13.15
N GLY A 67 1.11 -4.95 13.82
CA GLY A 67 1.98 -6.11 13.98
C GLY A 67 1.64 -6.97 15.18
N TYR A 68 2.30 -8.12 15.28
CA TYR A 68 2.19 -9.02 16.41
C TYR A 68 3.50 -9.01 17.20
N SER A 69 3.42 -8.77 18.51
CA SER A 69 4.53 -9.06 19.41
C SER A 69 4.54 -10.56 19.69
N ARG A 70 5.56 -11.29 19.21
CA ARG A 70 5.69 -12.71 19.54
C ARG A 70 6.01 -12.89 21.01
N THR A 71 5.19 -13.66 21.70
CA THR A 71 5.42 -14.09 23.09
C THR A 71 5.32 -15.60 23.16
N ASN A 72 6.25 -16.25 23.85
CA ASN A 72 6.16 -17.68 24.11
C ASN A 72 5.20 -17.93 25.28
N VAL A 73 3.98 -18.33 24.96
CA VAL A 73 2.96 -18.69 25.95
C VAL A 73 2.70 -20.18 25.83
N THR A 74 2.83 -20.91 26.95
CA THR A 74 2.35 -22.29 27.05
C THR A 74 0.93 -22.26 27.59
N GLN A 75 -0.03 -22.78 26.82
CA GLN A 75 -1.41 -22.93 27.25
C GLN A 75 -1.72 -24.41 27.43
N VAL A 76 -2.34 -24.76 28.57
CA VAL A 76 -2.90 -26.10 28.78
C VAL A 76 -4.30 -26.09 28.19
N LEU A 77 -4.52 -26.94 27.20
CA LEU A 77 -5.81 -27.12 26.54
C LEU A 77 -6.53 -28.32 27.17
N ASP A 78 -7.83 -28.18 27.44
CA ASP A 78 -8.66 -29.31 27.87
C ASP A 78 -8.87 -30.26 26.68
N CYS A 79 -8.59 -31.54 26.88
CA CYS A 79 -8.78 -32.58 25.87
C CYS A 79 -10.26 -32.74 25.44
N ASN A 80 -11.20 -32.23 26.23
CA ASN A 80 -12.63 -32.34 25.97
C ASN A 80 -13.24 -31.08 25.33
N GLN A 81 -12.45 -30.04 25.06
CA GLN A 81 -12.96 -28.83 24.43
C GLN A 81 -13.32 -29.07 22.95
N GLN A 82 -14.34 -28.38 22.45
CA GLN A 82 -14.69 -28.44 21.03
C GLN A 82 -13.52 -27.97 20.16
N GLY A 83 -13.08 -28.82 19.22
CA GLY A 83 -11.93 -28.55 18.36
C GLY A 83 -10.63 -29.27 18.76
N PHE A 84 -10.59 -29.99 19.89
CA PHE A 84 -9.40 -30.76 20.28
C PHE A 84 -9.00 -31.79 19.23
N GLY A 85 -7.78 -31.68 18.67
CA GLY A 85 -7.29 -32.54 17.60
C GLY A 85 -7.76 -32.19 16.18
N GLN A 86 -8.45 -31.05 16.00
CA GLN A 86 -8.85 -30.51 14.69
C GLN A 86 -7.82 -29.49 14.20
N ASN A 87 -7.82 -29.16 12.90
CA ASN A 87 -6.93 -28.13 12.33
C ASN A 87 -7.34 -26.70 12.72
N SER A 88 -8.43 -26.53 13.46
CA SER A 88 -8.92 -25.25 13.97
C SER A 88 -9.47 -25.36 15.39
N PHE A 89 -9.14 -24.37 16.21
CA PHE A 89 -9.64 -24.26 17.59
C PHE A 89 -10.20 -22.85 17.79
N PRO A 90 -11.43 -22.71 18.31
CA PRO A 90 -11.95 -21.40 18.71
C PRO A 90 -11.26 -20.97 20.02
N GLY A 91 -10.62 -19.80 20.03
CA GLY A 91 -9.95 -19.26 21.21
C GLY A 91 -9.67 -17.76 21.09
N GLY A 92 -9.70 -17.03 22.21
CA GLY A 92 -9.21 -15.64 22.28
C GLY A 92 -9.82 -14.63 21.31
N GLY A 93 -11.09 -14.79 20.92
CA GLY A 93 -11.78 -13.88 20.00
C GLY A 93 -11.58 -14.18 18.50
N GLY A 94 -11.04 -15.35 18.14
CA GLY A 94 -10.88 -15.77 16.75
C GLY A 94 -10.77 -17.29 16.57
N VAL A 95 -10.59 -17.72 15.32
CA VAL A 95 -10.32 -19.12 14.95
C VAL A 95 -8.82 -19.27 14.68
N PHE A 96 -8.13 -20.08 15.49
CA PHE A 96 -6.71 -20.39 15.29
C PHE A 96 -6.58 -21.66 14.45
N TRP A 97 -5.88 -21.57 13.31
CA TRP A 97 -5.63 -22.70 12.40
C TRP A 97 -4.21 -23.23 12.60
N PHE A 98 -4.05 -24.53 12.90
CA PHE A 98 -2.75 -25.15 13.25
C PHE A 98 -1.93 -25.66 12.06
N SER A 99 -2.43 -25.55 10.83
CA SER A 99 -1.67 -25.99 9.66
C SER A 99 -0.70 -24.90 9.21
N ALA A 100 0.57 -25.05 9.59
CA ALA A 100 1.69 -24.25 9.09
C ALA A 100 1.81 -24.25 7.55
N ASP A 101 1.18 -25.22 6.88
CA ASP A 101 1.14 -25.37 5.42
C ASP A 101 0.03 -24.56 4.72
N VAL A 102 -0.84 -23.86 5.47
CA VAL A 102 -1.87 -22.96 4.90
C VAL A 102 -1.46 -21.48 5.02
N ALA A 103 -0.16 -21.23 5.24
CA ALA A 103 0.46 -19.96 4.87
C ALA A 103 0.71 -19.98 3.36
N ALA A 104 -0.27 -19.49 2.59
CA ALA A 104 -0.14 -19.03 1.20
C ALA A 104 0.90 -19.80 0.35
N GLN A 105 0.49 -20.90 -0.27
CA GLN A 105 1.23 -21.48 -1.38
C GLN A 105 1.19 -20.50 -2.57
N SER A 106 2.14 -19.57 -2.59
CA SER A 106 2.42 -18.68 -3.71
C SER A 106 3.93 -18.57 -3.87
N SER A 107 4.56 -19.71 -4.14
CA SER A 107 5.95 -19.77 -4.58
C SER A 107 6.05 -19.26 -6.02
N ILE A 108 6.08 -17.93 -6.20
CA ILE A 108 6.48 -17.30 -7.45
C ILE A 108 8.01 -17.34 -7.50
N LYS A 109 8.57 -18.13 -8.43
CA LYS A 109 9.97 -18.02 -8.85
C LYS A 109 10.12 -16.80 -9.77
N THR A 110 10.74 -15.73 -9.27
CA THR A 110 11.16 -14.57 -10.09
C THR A 110 12.54 -14.83 -10.72
N PRO A 111 12.70 -14.75 -12.06
CA PRO A 111 14.00 -14.57 -12.68
C PRO A 111 14.38 -13.09 -12.60
N GLY A 112 15.56 -12.79 -12.04
CA GLY A 112 16.10 -11.43 -12.01
C GLY A 112 16.50 -10.96 -13.41
N SER A 113 16.11 -9.73 -13.78
CA SER A 113 16.73 -9.00 -14.88
C SER A 113 17.10 -7.58 -14.43
N SER A 114 18.38 -7.27 -14.64
CA SER A 114 19.01 -5.98 -14.44
C SER A 114 18.76 -5.07 -15.64
N GLY A 115 18.32 -3.82 -15.41
CA GLY A 115 18.02 -2.90 -16.50
C GLY A 115 18.17 -1.42 -16.15
N ALA A 116 19.34 -0.89 -16.52
CA ALA A 116 19.68 0.45 -17.06
C ALA A 116 18.99 1.75 -16.59
N SER A 117 19.88 2.71 -16.34
CA SER A 117 19.76 4.12 -15.96
C SER A 117 19.20 5.08 -17.04
N GLY A 118 18.30 5.99 -16.63
CA GLY A 118 17.84 7.19 -17.35
C GLY A 118 16.93 8.06 -16.44
N ALA A 119 16.96 9.39 -16.55
CA ALA A 119 16.83 10.33 -15.44
C ALA A 119 15.44 10.93 -15.09
N SER A 120 15.39 11.47 -13.85
CA SER A 120 14.65 12.62 -13.26
C SER A 120 13.21 12.54 -12.74
N VAL A 121 12.56 11.37 -12.77
CA VAL A 121 11.44 11.03 -11.85
C VAL A 121 11.67 9.59 -11.42
N GLY A 122 11.50 9.28 -10.13
CA GLY A 122 11.71 7.91 -9.63
C GLY A 122 10.88 6.91 -10.43
N VAL A 123 11.54 6.00 -11.14
CA VAL A 123 10.85 4.96 -11.91
C VAL A 123 10.20 4.00 -10.93
N ALA A 124 8.87 3.97 -10.93
CA ALA A 124 8.05 3.01 -10.24
C ALA A 124 8.48 1.57 -10.65
N GLY A 125 8.98 0.78 -9.69
CA GLY A 125 9.38 -0.61 -9.91
C GLY A 125 8.20 -1.55 -10.18
N SER A 126 8.47 -2.84 -10.44
CA SER A 126 7.46 -3.84 -10.80
C SER A 126 6.42 -4.16 -9.71
N PHE A 127 6.58 -3.60 -8.51
CA PHE A 127 5.67 -3.73 -7.37
C PHE A 127 5.22 -2.36 -6.83
N SER A 128 5.55 -1.27 -7.51
CA SER A 128 5.18 0.06 -7.06
C SER A 128 3.68 0.24 -7.21
N ARG A 129 3.03 0.72 -6.15
CA ARG A 129 1.62 1.14 -6.18
C ARG A 129 1.47 2.65 -6.30
N PHE A 130 2.58 3.39 -6.25
CA PHE A 130 2.62 4.83 -6.51
C PHE A 130 3.17 5.10 -7.91
N GLY A 131 2.62 6.12 -8.57
CA GLY A 131 3.05 6.58 -9.87
C GLY A 131 2.76 8.05 -10.07
N ILE A 132 3.78 8.83 -10.43
CA ILE A 132 3.63 10.27 -10.67
C ILE A 132 3.46 10.52 -12.17
N VAL A 133 2.39 11.23 -12.53
CA VAL A 133 2.21 11.87 -13.84
C VAL A 133 1.78 13.29 -13.56
N ASP A 134 2.72 14.22 -13.71
CA ASP A 134 2.48 15.60 -13.32
C ASP A 134 1.21 16.19 -13.97
N PRO A 135 0.35 16.87 -13.19
CA PRO A 135 0.54 17.30 -11.78
C PRO A 135 -0.06 16.36 -10.71
N TYR A 136 -0.15 15.05 -10.97
CA TYR A 136 -0.81 14.08 -10.10
C TYR A 136 0.13 13.01 -9.56
N LEU A 137 -0.10 12.62 -8.32
CA LEU A 137 0.32 11.33 -7.77
C LEU A 137 -0.87 10.38 -7.83
N TYR A 138 -0.69 9.31 -8.58
CA TYR A 138 -1.62 8.18 -8.59
C TYR A 138 -1.11 7.14 -7.59
N ALA A 139 -2.02 6.63 -6.78
CA ALA A 139 -1.73 5.56 -5.84
C ALA A 139 -2.85 4.51 -5.93
N ILE A 140 -2.53 3.24 -5.80
CA ILE A 140 -3.53 2.18 -5.70
C ILE A 140 -3.51 1.54 -4.31
N ASP A 141 -4.68 1.23 -3.77
CA ASP A 141 -4.82 0.40 -2.58
C ASP A 141 -5.21 -1.05 -2.97
N GLN A 142 -5.99 -1.77 -2.17
CA GLN A 142 -6.43 -3.13 -2.51
C GLN A 142 -7.36 -3.17 -3.74
N SER A 143 -8.15 -2.12 -4.00
CA SER A 143 -9.12 -2.14 -5.10
C SER A 143 -9.27 -0.83 -5.87
N ASP A 144 -8.86 0.27 -5.28
CA ASP A 144 -9.15 1.60 -5.77
C ASP A 144 -7.87 2.29 -6.25
N LEU A 145 -8.03 3.14 -7.26
CA LEU A 145 -7.06 4.12 -7.71
C LEU A 145 -7.40 5.46 -7.07
N HIS A 146 -6.47 6.01 -6.30
CA HIS A 146 -6.53 7.33 -5.68
C HIS A 146 -5.75 8.33 -6.51
N VAL A 147 -6.40 9.46 -6.82
CA VAL A 147 -5.76 10.60 -7.48
C VAL A 147 -5.46 11.66 -6.43
N ILE A 148 -4.19 12.02 -6.28
CA ILE A 148 -3.74 13.09 -5.38
C ILE A 148 -3.15 14.22 -6.23
N TYR A 149 -3.67 15.43 -6.06
CA TYR A 149 -3.12 16.63 -6.67
C TYR A 149 -1.81 17.00 -5.99
N ILE A 150 -0.75 17.15 -6.78
CA ILE A 150 0.60 17.57 -6.36
C ILE A 150 1.09 18.75 -7.23
N ASP A 151 0.16 19.61 -7.65
CA ASP A 151 0.41 20.88 -8.32
C ASP A 151 1.23 21.82 -7.43
N ASP A 152 0.86 21.90 -6.14
CA ASP A 152 1.71 22.37 -5.06
C ASP A 152 2.30 21.16 -4.34
N ALA A 153 3.56 20.83 -4.65
CA ALA A 153 4.22 19.65 -4.10
C ALA A 153 4.27 19.66 -2.55
N LYS A 154 4.28 20.84 -1.91
CA LYS A 154 4.33 20.95 -0.46
C LYS A 154 2.96 20.85 0.20
N ASN A 155 1.89 20.96 -0.57
CA ASN A 155 0.52 20.98 -0.09
C ASN A 155 -0.40 20.09 -0.94
N PRO A 156 -0.15 18.76 -0.97
CA PRO A 156 -0.96 17.85 -1.77
C PRO A 156 -2.43 17.88 -1.35
N LYS A 157 -3.33 17.62 -2.30
CA LYS A 157 -4.77 17.58 -2.04
C LYS A 157 -5.33 16.27 -2.55
N GLU A 158 -6.14 15.62 -1.71
CA GLU A 158 -6.87 14.43 -2.13
C GLU A 158 -7.85 14.80 -3.25
N GLY A 159 -7.89 13.97 -4.28
CA GLY A 159 -8.80 14.08 -5.41
C GLY A 159 -9.85 13.00 -5.39
N LYS A 160 -10.06 12.37 -6.55
CA LYS A 160 -11.06 11.30 -6.69
C LYS A 160 -10.44 9.94 -6.46
N SER A 161 -11.23 9.05 -5.89
CA SER A 161 -10.95 7.61 -5.79
C SER A 161 -11.85 6.86 -6.76
N VAL A 162 -11.29 5.88 -7.47
CA VAL A 162 -11.98 5.13 -8.53
C VAL A 162 -11.76 3.65 -8.31
N SER A 163 -12.84 2.88 -8.18
CA SER A 163 -12.75 1.42 -8.10
C SER A 163 -12.21 0.86 -9.41
N VAL A 164 -11.15 0.05 -9.33
CA VAL A 164 -10.52 -0.58 -10.49
C VAL A 164 -10.96 -2.04 -10.58
N ALA A 165 -10.53 -2.86 -9.63
CA ALA A 165 -10.75 -4.29 -9.59
C ALA A 165 -10.42 -4.83 -8.19
N TRP A 166 -10.73 -6.10 -7.92
CA TRP A 166 -10.32 -6.74 -6.68
C TRP A 166 -8.82 -7.11 -6.73
N ASN A 167 -8.09 -6.86 -5.63
CA ASN A 167 -6.68 -7.19 -5.46
C ASN A 167 -5.77 -6.61 -6.57
N VAL A 168 -5.75 -5.29 -6.70
CA VAL A 168 -4.75 -4.59 -7.52
C VAL A 168 -3.42 -4.48 -6.77
N GLU A 169 -2.30 -4.58 -7.49
CA GLU A 169 -0.98 -4.81 -6.88
C GLU A 169 0.13 -3.95 -7.49
N THR A 170 -0.04 -3.44 -8.71
CA THR A 170 1.01 -2.68 -9.40
C THR A 170 0.43 -1.55 -10.23
N LEU A 171 1.03 -0.37 -10.16
CA LEU A 171 0.67 0.79 -10.94
C LEU A 171 1.88 1.26 -11.74
N PHE A 172 1.72 1.28 -13.07
CA PHE A 172 2.75 1.77 -13.99
C PHE A 172 2.17 2.84 -14.91
N PRO A 173 2.49 4.11 -14.70
CA PRO A 173 2.13 5.17 -15.63
C PRO A 173 2.99 5.11 -16.90
N TYR A 174 2.35 5.18 -18.07
CA TYR A 174 3.06 5.28 -19.34
C TYR A 174 2.28 6.15 -20.33
N LYS A 175 2.91 7.27 -20.73
CA LYS A 175 2.30 8.29 -21.58
C LYS A 175 0.95 8.74 -21.03
N ASP A 176 -0.11 8.50 -21.79
CA ASP A 176 -1.46 8.90 -21.50
C ASP A 176 -2.31 7.78 -20.87
N LYS A 177 -1.66 6.79 -20.25
CA LYS A 177 -2.29 5.61 -19.69
C LYS A 177 -1.70 5.24 -18.33
N LEU A 178 -2.52 4.61 -17.52
CA LEU A 178 -2.15 3.94 -16.27
C LEU A 178 -2.36 2.45 -16.46
N PHE A 179 -1.29 1.67 -16.35
CA PHE A 179 -1.34 0.22 -16.38
C PHE A 179 -1.42 -0.27 -14.94
N ILE A 180 -2.53 -0.92 -14.59
CA ILE A 180 -2.81 -1.40 -13.24
C ILE A 180 -2.85 -2.93 -13.27
N GLY A 181 -1.88 -3.57 -12.64
CA GLY A 181 -1.83 -5.02 -12.49
C GLY A 181 -2.69 -5.47 -11.32
N ALA A 182 -3.38 -6.60 -11.50
CA ALA A 182 -4.17 -7.28 -10.50
C ALA A 182 -4.08 -8.80 -10.70
N GLN A 183 -4.58 -9.56 -9.74
CA GLN A 183 -4.66 -11.03 -9.84
C GLN A 183 -5.57 -11.49 -10.99
N SER A 184 -6.55 -10.67 -11.37
CA SER A 184 -7.46 -10.90 -12.49
C SER A 184 -6.89 -10.48 -13.84
N GLY A 185 -5.71 -9.86 -13.90
CA GLY A 185 -5.09 -9.38 -15.14
C GLY A 185 -4.66 -7.92 -15.07
N MET A 186 -4.59 -7.26 -16.22
CA MET A 186 -4.13 -5.87 -16.35
C MET A 186 -5.26 -4.95 -16.79
N TYR A 187 -5.45 -3.88 -16.06
CA TYR A 187 -6.42 -2.82 -16.33
C TYR A 187 -5.69 -1.60 -16.88
N ILE A 188 -6.23 -1.00 -17.93
CA ILE A 188 -5.62 0.17 -18.57
C ILE A 188 -6.62 1.33 -18.47
N MET A 189 -6.22 2.39 -17.78
CA MET A 189 -7.03 3.60 -17.60
C MET A 189 -6.38 4.79 -18.32
N ASP A 190 -7.20 5.71 -18.80
CA ASP A 190 -6.73 6.97 -19.40
C ASP A 190 -6.47 8.02 -18.32
N ASN A 191 -5.35 8.75 -18.43
CA ASN A 191 -4.98 9.81 -17.48
C ASN A 191 -5.13 11.25 -18.02
N LYS A 192 -5.64 11.44 -19.25
CA LYS A 192 -5.86 12.77 -19.86
C LYS A 192 -7.14 13.44 -19.39
N THR A 193 -8.17 12.67 -19.00
CA THR A 193 -9.48 13.24 -18.62
C THR A 193 -10.05 12.57 -17.38
N GLN A 194 -10.16 13.31 -16.27
CA GLN A 194 -10.86 12.89 -15.05
C GLN A 194 -12.36 12.56 -15.24
N LYS A 195 -12.89 12.76 -16.45
CA LYS A 195 -14.31 12.53 -16.79
C LYS A 195 -14.60 11.10 -17.27
N HIS A 196 -13.58 10.33 -17.64
CA HIS A 196 -13.73 8.98 -18.20
C HIS A 196 -13.25 7.85 -17.28
N LEU A 197 -13.05 8.12 -15.99
CA LEU A 197 -12.87 7.06 -14.98
C LEU A 197 -14.19 6.38 -14.58
N LEU A 198 -15.24 6.52 -15.40
CA LEU A 198 -16.52 5.85 -15.29
C LEU A 198 -16.92 5.36 -16.68
N CYS A 199 -16.88 4.03 -16.84
CA CYS A 199 -17.34 3.20 -17.96
C CYS A 199 -16.68 3.44 -19.34
#